data_AF-A0A1Y1VAJ3-F1
#
_entry.id   AF-A0A1Y1VAJ3-F1
#
_cell.length_a   1.000
_cell.length_b   1.000
_cell.length_c   1.000
_cell.angle_alpha   90.00
_cell.angle_beta   90.00
_cell.angle_gamma   90.00
#
_symmetry.space_group_name_H-M   'P 1'
#
loop_
_entity.id
_entity.type
_entity.pdbx_description
1 polymer ?
#
loop_
_entity_poly.entity_id
_entity_poly.type
_entity_poly.pdbx_seq_one_letter_code
_entity_poly.pdbx_strand_id
1 'polypeptide(L)'
;MILINHKILYIISILLWIDKVILKSIEVSSENEFKDALHSNYSEIKINSSLTLQEKYKLNSLRHDLTISGKTNNITLYFNNSNDGFFFNYIDNIEISNLRIIGNLVLESCKNISISNVDFNGLIESKNSNILFFKSKYSYIQDQALSLYGIYLVQSSINIYESRIYGSQSISQYIIYLTKLDKIEKNINNNNNNKYNNLNKLSISNSHLSGEFKCGIIKVDDYSDINIQFSELINAVAYENGSVLNAMYSKIYINGCGIRNNVAYISGGSFYLIDNESFKITNCHVTNSTGYLDVIFIYLFIYLLLLYCNYN
;
A
#
# COMPACT_ATOMS: atom_id res chain seq x y z
N MET A 1 33.42 -33.43 -34.13
CA MET A 1 33.40 -33.20 -32.66
C MET A 1 34.18 -31.92 -32.40
N ILE A 2 33.50 -30.79 -32.20
CA ILE A 2 34.16 -29.48 -32.07
C ILE A 2 34.73 -29.42 -30.64
N LEU A 3 36.06 -29.54 -30.51
CA LEU A 3 36.78 -29.24 -29.27
C LEU A 3 36.68 -27.74 -29.03
N ILE A 4 35.60 -27.31 -28.37
CA ILE A 4 35.49 -25.93 -27.89
C ILE A 4 36.56 -25.79 -26.80
N ASN A 5 37.60 -25.03 -27.13
CA ASN A 5 38.76 -24.81 -26.30
C ASN A 5 38.29 -24.24 -24.94
N HIS A 6 38.58 -24.91 -23.83
CA HIS A 6 38.11 -24.55 -22.48
C HIS A 6 38.36 -23.07 -22.11
N LYS A 7 39.40 -22.46 -22.71
CA LYS A 7 39.70 -21.02 -22.57
C LYS A 7 38.62 -20.11 -23.17
N ILE A 8 38.00 -20.49 -24.28
CA ILE A 8 36.91 -19.75 -24.93
C ILE A 8 35.65 -19.80 -24.06
N LEU A 9 35.35 -20.98 -23.50
CA LEU A 9 34.21 -21.18 -22.60
C LEU A 9 34.36 -20.35 -21.32
N TYR A 10 35.58 -20.29 -20.76
CA TYR A 10 35.93 -19.47 -19.60
C TYR A 10 35.77 -17.97 -19.87
N ILE A 11 36.24 -17.48 -21.04
CA ILE A 11 36.10 -16.09 -21.47
C ILE A 11 34.62 -15.73 -21.67
N ILE A 12 33.83 -16.61 -22.29
CA ILE A 12 32.37 -16.40 -22.45
C ILE A 12 31.69 -16.32 -21.07
N SER A 13 32.03 -17.19 -20.12
CA SER A 13 31.48 -17.12 -18.76
C SER A 13 31.90 -15.86 -17.99
N ILE A 14 33.13 -15.36 -18.19
CA ILE A 14 33.58 -14.08 -17.62
C ILE A 14 32.83 -12.91 -18.26
N LEU A 15 32.65 -12.90 -19.58
CA LEU A 15 31.90 -11.86 -20.28
C LEU A 15 30.43 -11.84 -19.84
N LEU A 16 29.81 -13.01 -19.68
CA LEU A 16 28.44 -13.14 -19.14
C LEU A 16 28.33 -12.72 -17.65
N TRP A 17 29.45 -12.73 -16.91
CA TRP A 17 29.52 -12.23 -15.54
C TRP A 17 29.84 -10.73 -15.47
N ILE A 18 30.60 -10.18 -16.41
CA ILE A 18 30.95 -8.75 -16.45
C ILE A 18 29.69 -7.89 -16.62
N ASP A 19 28.73 -8.34 -17.44
CA ASP A 19 27.43 -7.66 -17.59
C ASP A 19 26.58 -7.70 -16.30
N LYS A 20 26.89 -8.62 -15.38
CA LYS A 20 26.20 -8.77 -14.08
C LYS A 20 26.87 -8.01 -12.92
N VAL A 21 28.08 -7.49 -13.08
CA VAL A 21 28.95 -7.14 -11.92
C VAL A 21 29.21 -5.64 -11.73
N ILE A 22 28.78 -4.75 -12.63
CA ILE A 22 28.92 -3.31 -12.38
C ILE A 22 27.55 -2.70 -12.11
N LEU A 23 27.09 -2.84 -10.86
CA LEU A 23 26.08 -1.94 -10.31
C LEU A 23 26.68 -0.52 -10.38
N LYS A 24 26.21 0.28 -11.33
CA LYS A 24 26.62 1.67 -11.44
C LYS A 24 25.95 2.42 -10.30
N SER A 25 26.74 2.77 -9.29
CA SER A 25 26.31 3.57 -8.15
C SER A 25 26.74 5.03 -8.31
N ILE A 26 25.89 5.97 -7.88
CA ILE A 26 26.24 7.39 -7.76
C ILE A 26 25.77 7.93 -6.41
N GLU A 27 26.59 8.79 -5.81
CA GLU A 27 26.21 9.57 -4.65
C GLU A 27 25.73 10.95 -5.11
N VAL A 28 24.59 11.40 -4.58
CA VAL A 28 23.96 12.67 -4.95
C VAL A 28 23.67 13.51 -3.70
N SER A 29 23.91 14.81 -3.82
CA SER A 29 23.72 15.80 -2.75
C SER A 29 22.89 17.02 -3.20
N SER A 30 22.48 17.06 -4.47
CA SER A 30 21.62 18.10 -5.03
C SER A 30 20.50 17.51 -5.88
N GLU A 31 19.42 18.28 -6.09
CA GLU A 31 18.33 17.89 -6.97
C GLU A 31 18.80 17.64 -8.41
N ASN A 32 19.68 18.49 -8.94
CA ASN A 32 20.22 18.34 -10.29
C ASN A 32 20.99 17.02 -10.44
N GLU A 33 21.87 16.68 -9.49
CA GLU A 33 22.57 15.40 -9.48
C GLU A 33 21.62 14.22 -9.39
N PHE A 34 20.58 14.32 -8.54
CA PHE A 34 19.54 13.30 -8.43
C PHE A 34 18.79 13.10 -9.75
N LYS A 35 18.38 14.19 -10.40
CA LYS A 35 17.69 14.19 -11.68
C LYS A 35 18.55 13.57 -12.78
N ASP A 36 19.82 13.96 -12.86
CA ASP A 36 20.77 13.42 -13.84
C ASP A 36 21.04 11.94 -13.58
N ALA A 37 21.22 11.55 -12.32
CA ALA A 37 21.39 10.16 -11.90
C ALA A 37 20.20 9.29 -12.30
N LEU A 38 18.98 9.77 -12.06
CA LEU A 38 17.75 9.04 -12.34
C LEU A 38 17.59 8.79 -13.85
N HIS A 39 17.90 9.77 -14.70
CA HIS A 39 17.81 9.63 -16.16
C HIS A 39 19.03 8.94 -16.80
N SER A 40 20.10 8.70 -16.03
CA SER A 40 21.32 7.99 -16.46
C SER A 40 21.29 6.50 -16.10
N ASN A 41 22.14 5.67 -16.72
CA ASN A 41 22.19 4.21 -16.50
C ASN A 41 22.80 3.78 -15.13
N TYR A 42 22.53 4.52 -14.05
CA TYR A 42 22.84 4.11 -12.69
C TYR A 42 21.75 3.15 -12.18
N SER A 43 22.17 2.05 -11.57
CA SER A 43 21.31 1.08 -10.90
C SER A 43 21.13 1.41 -9.42
N GLU A 44 22.04 2.20 -8.84
CA GLU A 44 22.02 2.60 -7.43
C GLU A 44 22.26 4.11 -7.29
N ILE A 45 21.37 4.79 -6.58
CA ILE A 45 21.45 6.23 -6.28
C ILE A 45 21.46 6.39 -4.75
N LYS A 46 22.55 6.92 -4.21
CA LYS A 46 22.76 7.16 -2.78
C LYS A 46 22.58 8.64 -2.45
N ILE A 47 21.57 8.95 -1.66
CA ILE A 47 21.28 10.31 -1.22
C ILE A 47 22.14 10.61 0.01
N ASN A 48 23.01 11.63 -0.09
CA ASN A 48 23.93 12.02 0.97
C ASN A 48 23.39 13.15 1.86
N SER A 49 22.48 13.97 1.36
CA SER A 49 21.85 15.08 2.06
C SER A 49 20.37 15.20 1.68
N SER A 50 19.54 15.73 2.59
CA SER A 50 18.13 15.95 2.30
C SER A 50 17.96 16.85 1.06
N LEU A 51 17.03 16.49 0.19
CA LEU A 51 16.76 17.19 -1.07
C LEU A 51 15.32 17.68 -1.08
N THR A 52 15.14 18.91 -1.57
CA THR A 52 13.83 19.40 -2.01
C THR A 52 13.73 19.16 -3.51
N LEU A 53 12.66 18.48 -3.92
CA LEU A 53 12.37 18.10 -5.29
C LEU A 53 11.21 18.99 -5.80
N GLN A 54 11.44 19.71 -6.90
CA GLN A 54 10.52 20.71 -7.45
C GLN A 54 9.54 20.16 -8.48
N GLU A 55 9.79 18.94 -8.97
CA GLU A 55 8.98 18.31 -10.00
C GLU A 55 8.68 16.84 -9.68
N LYS A 56 7.76 16.26 -10.45
CA LYS A 56 7.53 14.82 -10.48
C LYS A 56 8.65 14.09 -11.23
N TYR A 57 9.02 12.92 -10.74
CA TYR A 57 10.08 12.10 -11.32
C TYR A 57 9.48 10.84 -11.94
N LYS A 58 9.37 10.81 -13.27
CA LYS A 58 8.77 9.73 -14.05
C LYS A 58 9.83 8.88 -14.74
N LEU A 59 9.84 7.58 -14.46
CA LEU A 59 10.65 6.60 -15.17
C LEU A 59 9.73 5.59 -15.87
N ASN A 60 9.75 5.62 -17.21
CA ASN A 60 9.18 4.57 -18.04
C ASN A 60 10.37 3.86 -18.70
N SER A 61 10.81 2.74 -18.15
CA SER A 61 12.07 2.16 -18.58
C SER A 61 12.02 0.64 -18.61
N LEU A 62 12.72 0.04 -19.57
CA LEU A 62 13.12 -1.38 -19.54
C LEU A 62 14.29 -1.62 -18.56
N ARG A 63 14.64 -0.65 -17.70
CA ARG A 63 15.59 -0.88 -16.62
C ARG A 63 15.07 -2.02 -15.75
N HIS A 64 15.92 -3.02 -15.59
CA HIS A 64 15.61 -4.13 -14.71
C HIS A 64 15.63 -3.66 -13.25
N ASP A 65 16.65 -2.91 -12.82
CA ASP A 65 16.88 -2.64 -11.40
C ASP A 65 17.10 -1.14 -11.11
N LEU A 66 16.50 -0.64 -10.02
CA LEU A 66 16.74 0.69 -9.46
C LEU A 66 16.75 0.64 -7.93
N THR A 67 17.83 1.11 -7.32
CA THR A 67 17.94 1.31 -5.87
C THR A 67 18.10 2.79 -5.57
N ILE A 68 17.24 3.33 -4.68
CA ILE A 68 17.34 4.68 -4.13
C ILE A 68 17.48 4.56 -2.62
N SER A 69 18.65 4.90 -2.08
CA SER A 69 18.92 4.74 -0.66
C SER A 69 19.48 6.01 -0.03
N GLY A 70 19.11 6.27 1.22
CA GLY A 70 19.74 7.31 2.03
C GLY A 70 20.88 6.72 2.82
N LYS A 71 21.92 7.53 3.06
CA LYS A 71 22.98 7.17 4.02
C LYS A 71 22.42 6.93 5.43
N THR A 72 21.34 7.63 5.80
CA THR A 72 20.61 7.47 7.06
C THR A 72 19.12 7.72 6.84
N ASN A 73 18.26 7.14 7.68
CA ASN A 73 16.80 7.36 7.62
C ASN A 73 16.35 8.79 7.97
N ASN A 74 17.25 9.67 8.38
CA ASN A 74 16.97 11.09 8.62
C ASN A 74 17.06 11.94 7.34
N ILE A 75 17.63 11.39 6.26
CA ILE A 75 17.72 12.09 4.97
C ILE A 75 16.34 12.11 4.33
N THR A 76 15.87 13.31 4.02
CA THR A 76 14.52 13.54 3.50
C THR A 76 14.55 13.85 2.01
N LEU A 77 13.76 13.13 1.22
CA LEU A 77 13.35 13.55 -0.12
C LEU A 77 11.97 14.20 0.01
N TYR A 78 11.94 15.52 -0.12
CA TYR A 78 10.74 16.34 0.06
C TYR A 78 10.27 16.91 -1.28
N PHE A 79 9.10 16.49 -1.74
CA PHE A 79 8.47 17.07 -2.92
C PHE A 79 7.75 18.36 -2.53
N ASN A 80 8.12 19.47 -3.17
CA ASN A 80 7.59 20.80 -2.84
C ASN A 80 6.08 20.91 -3.14
N ASN A 81 5.62 20.22 -4.18
CA ASN A 81 4.21 20.06 -4.49
C ASN A 81 3.70 18.73 -3.91
N SER A 82 2.62 18.78 -3.11
CA SER A 82 2.00 17.59 -2.50
C SER A 82 1.51 16.55 -3.49
N ASN A 83 1.30 16.96 -4.74
CA ASN A 83 0.78 16.09 -5.80
C ASN A 83 1.91 15.37 -6.55
N ASP A 84 3.15 15.84 -6.38
CA ASP A 84 4.30 15.25 -7.04
C ASP A 84 4.86 14.06 -6.24
N GLY A 85 5.74 13.31 -6.90
CA GLY A 85 6.20 12.04 -6.40
C GLY A 85 7.04 11.28 -7.41
N PHE A 86 7.28 10.01 -7.08
CA PHE A 86 7.89 9.04 -7.97
C PHE A 86 6.82 8.31 -8.78
N PHE A 87 7.04 8.22 -10.10
CA PHE A 87 6.16 7.50 -11.02
C PHE A 87 6.99 6.46 -11.77
N PHE A 88 6.93 5.22 -11.31
CA PHE A 88 7.72 4.12 -11.83
C PHE A 88 6.86 3.14 -12.62
N ASN A 89 7.21 2.97 -13.89
CA ASN A 89 6.46 2.13 -14.82
C ASN A 89 7.38 1.09 -15.48
N TYR A 90 6.97 -0.17 -15.42
CA TYR A 90 7.61 -1.31 -16.08
C TYR A 90 9.04 -1.63 -15.60
N ILE A 91 9.34 -1.38 -14.32
CA ILE A 91 10.64 -1.69 -13.71
C ILE A 91 10.56 -3.04 -12.99
N ASP A 92 11.52 -3.94 -13.21
CA ASP A 92 11.47 -5.27 -12.60
C ASP A 92 11.71 -5.21 -11.09
N ASN A 93 12.75 -4.50 -10.64
CA ASN A 93 13.14 -4.40 -9.24
C ASN A 93 13.34 -2.95 -8.83
N ILE A 94 12.62 -2.52 -7.79
CA ILE A 94 12.77 -1.19 -7.17
C ILE A 94 13.07 -1.40 -5.69
N GLU A 95 14.17 -0.82 -5.21
CA GLU A 95 14.50 -0.75 -3.79
C GLU A 95 14.54 0.71 -3.34
N ILE A 96 13.76 1.04 -2.30
CA ILE A 96 13.81 2.32 -1.61
C ILE A 96 14.14 2.04 -0.15
N SER A 97 15.25 2.58 0.35
CA SER A 97 15.68 2.27 1.71
C SER A 97 16.32 3.43 2.46
N ASN A 98 16.22 3.39 3.80
CA ASN A 98 16.91 4.31 4.71
C ASN A 98 16.66 5.80 4.39
N LEU A 99 15.40 6.18 4.15
CA LEU A 99 15.02 7.55 3.79
C LEU A 99 13.76 7.99 4.53
N ARG A 100 13.56 9.30 4.60
CA ARG A 100 12.24 9.88 4.77
C ARG A 100 11.76 10.39 3.42
N ILE A 101 10.54 10.04 3.02
CA ILE A 101 9.93 10.51 1.77
C ILE A 101 8.67 11.28 2.11
N ILE A 102 8.58 12.51 1.60
CA ILE A 102 7.38 13.32 1.69
C ILE A 102 6.95 13.64 0.25
N GLY A 103 6.04 12.85 -0.28
CA GLY A 103 5.61 12.86 -1.68
C GLY A 103 4.98 11.53 -2.07
N ASN A 104 4.36 11.50 -3.24
CA ASN A 104 3.59 10.33 -3.68
C ASN A 104 4.48 9.25 -4.32
N LEU A 105 3.98 8.02 -4.38
CA LEU A 105 4.60 6.90 -5.07
C LEU A 105 3.57 6.19 -5.93
N VAL A 106 3.76 6.23 -7.24
CA VAL A 106 2.90 5.57 -8.23
C VAL A 106 3.70 4.47 -8.92
N LEU A 107 3.20 3.24 -8.85
CA LEU A 107 3.83 2.02 -9.37
C LEU A 107 2.92 1.35 -10.39
N GLU A 108 3.36 1.22 -11.64
CA GLU A 108 2.62 0.49 -12.68
C GLU A 108 3.45 -0.65 -13.25
N SER A 109 2.90 -1.87 -13.18
CA SER A 109 3.50 -3.08 -13.74
C SER A 109 4.95 -3.32 -13.29
N CYS A 110 5.25 -3.04 -12.02
CA CYS A 110 6.57 -3.24 -11.42
C CYS A 110 6.61 -4.55 -10.64
N LYS A 111 7.62 -5.41 -10.84
CA LYS A 111 7.55 -6.80 -10.35
C LYS A 111 7.87 -6.96 -8.87
N ASN A 112 9.00 -6.43 -8.42
CA ASN A 112 9.48 -6.58 -7.04
C ASN A 112 9.86 -5.21 -6.48
N ILE A 113 9.03 -4.68 -5.58
CA ILE A 113 9.27 -3.40 -4.93
C ILE A 113 9.56 -3.66 -3.45
N SER A 114 10.69 -3.15 -2.96
CA SER A 114 11.06 -3.17 -1.54
C SER A 114 11.15 -1.75 -1.00
N ILE A 115 10.37 -1.45 0.03
CA ILE A 115 10.39 -0.17 0.75
C ILE A 115 10.76 -0.47 2.20
N SER A 116 12.02 -0.23 2.57
CA SER A 116 12.59 -0.73 3.83
C SER A 116 13.25 0.34 4.69
N ASN A 117 12.92 0.38 5.98
CA ASN A 117 13.40 1.41 6.90
C ASN A 117 13.14 2.84 6.36
N VAL A 118 11.93 3.07 5.86
CA VAL A 118 11.50 4.35 5.30
C VAL A 118 10.42 4.97 6.18
N ASP A 119 10.51 6.29 6.43
CA ASP A 119 9.38 7.08 6.94
C ASP A 119 8.67 7.74 5.75
N PHE A 120 7.57 7.13 5.31
CA PHE A 120 6.83 7.53 4.12
C PHE A 120 5.62 8.38 4.48
N ASN A 121 5.53 9.57 3.87
CA ASN A 121 4.38 10.45 3.95
C ASN A 121 3.88 10.83 2.55
N GLY A 122 2.79 10.21 2.10
CA GLY A 122 2.21 10.45 0.78
C GLY A 122 1.24 9.36 0.36
N LEU A 123 0.64 9.52 -0.81
CA LEU A 123 -0.18 8.48 -1.45
C LEU A 123 0.73 7.39 -2.04
N ILE A 124 0.39 6.12 -1.79
CA ILE A 124 0.96 4.98 -2.53
C ILE A 124 -0.12 4.44 -3.45
N GLU A 125 0.08 4.60 -4.76
CA GLU A 125 -0.78 4.01 -5.78
C GLU A 125 -0.03 2.89 -6.50
N SER A 126 -0.67 1.74 -6.66
CA SER A 126 -0.08 0.61 -7.33
C SER A 126 -1.07 -0.11 -8.22
N LYS A 127 -0.61 -0.44 -9.43
CA LYS A 127 -1.33 -1.27 -10.39
C LYS A 127 -0.44 -2.41 -10.86
N ASN A 128 -0.90 -3.64 -10.72
CA ASN A 128 -0.20 -4.83 -11.16
C ASN A 128 1.25 -4.91 -10.64
N SER A 129 1.46 -4.66 -9.34
CA SER A 129 2.79 -4.65 -8.74
C SER A 129 2.85 -5.39 -7.40
N ASN A 130 4.04 -5.85 -7.00
CA ASN A 130 4.24 -6.54 -5.72
C ASN A 130 5.15 -5.73 -4.79
N ILE A 131 4.62 -5.34 -3.64
CA ILE A 131 5.27 -4.42 -2.70
C ILE A 131 5.59 -5.15 -1.40
N LEU A 132 6.84 -5.06 -0.95
CA LEU A 132 7.26 -5.37 0.41
C LEU A 132 7.50 -4.06 1.16
N PHE A 133 6.72 -3.81 2.21
CA PHE A 133 6.86 -2.67 3.10
C PHE A 133 7.37 -3.14 4.47
N PHE A 134 8.65 -2.91 4.77
CA PHE A 134 9.35 -3.58 5.85
C PHE A 134 10.06 -2.62 6.81
N LYS A 135 9.82 -2.77 8.12
CA LYS A 135 10.42 -1.89 9.15
C LYS A 135 10.21 -0.40 8.86
N SER A 136 9.09 -0.08 8.22
CA SER A 136 8.83 1.25 7.70
C SER A 136 7.67 1.88 8.47
N LYS A 137 7.61 3.21 8.43
CA LYS A 137 6.50 4.01 8.94
C LYS A 137 5.75 4.60 7.76
N TYR A 138 4.43 4.55 7.81
CA TYR A 138 3.54 5.18 6.85
C TYR A 138 2.62 6.19 7.54
N SER A 139 2.44 7.34 6.89
CA SER A 139 1.38 8.30 7.16
C SER A 139 0.99 8.98 5.85
N TYR A 140 -0.11 9.74 5.84
CA TYR A 140 -0.48 10.54 4.67
C TYR A 140 -1.09 11.84 5.15
N ILE A 141 -0.26 12.86 5.36
CA ILE A 141 -0.69 14.17 5.85
C ILE A 141 -0.42 15.18 4.75
N GLN A 142 -1.49 15.62 4.09
CA GLN A 142 -1.45 16.62 3.03
C GLN A 142 -2.53 17.69 3.25
N ASP A 143 -2.24 18.90 2.78
CA ASP A 143 -3.15 20.05 2.85
C ASP A 143 -4.40 19.85 1.97
N GLN A 144 -4.25 19.12 0.86
CA GLN A 144 -5.33 18.76 -0.05
C GLN A 144 -5.34 17.25 -0.26
N ALA A 145 -6.45 16.59 0.10
CA ALA A 145 -6.60 15.16 -0.09
C ALA A 145 -6.78 14.82 -1.58
N LEU A 146 -5.81 14.10 -2.17
CA LEU A 146 -5.86 13.65 -3.57
C LEU A 146 -6.66 12.35 -3.77
N SER A 147 -6.87 11.61 -2.70
CA SER A 147 -7.48 10.29 -2.72
C SER A 147 -8.27 10.08 -1.44
N LEU A 148 -9.36 9.32 -1.56
CA LEU A 148 -10.13 8.86 -0.41
C LEU A 148 -9.34 7.85 0.45
N TYR A 149 -8.26 7.32 -0.12
CA TYR A 149 -7.44 6.24 0.42
C TYR A 149 -5.96 6.62 0.48
N GLY A 150 -5.23 6.03 1.40
CA GLY A 150 -3.79 6.25 1.54
C GLY A 150 -2.92 5.34 0.65
N ILE A 151 -3.26 4.06 0.61
CA ILE A 151 -2.60 3.01 -0.17
C ILE A 151 -3.67 2.41 -1.09
N TYR A 152 -3.56 2.68 -2.39
CA TYR A 152 -4.53 2.30 -3.41
C TYR A 152 -3.95 1.21 -4.30
N LEU A 153 -4.53 0.00 -4.26
CA LEU A 153 -3.99 -1.20 -4.89
C LEU A 153 -4.97 -1.75 -5.93
N VAL A 154 -4.50 -1.89 -7.18
CA VAL A 154 -5.26 -2.43 -8.31
C VAL A 154 -4.55 -3.66 -8.86
N GLN A 155 -5.10 -4.85 -8.60
CA GLN A 155 -4.47 -6.12 -8.96
C GLN A 155 -3.01 -6.21 -8.48
N SER A 156 -2.75 -5.70 -7.26
CA SER A 156 -1.43 -5.63 -6.67
C SER A 156 -1.34 -6.50 -5.42
N SER A 157 -0.11 -6.87 -5.06
CA SER A 157 0.17 -7.47 -3.76
C SER A 157 0.95 -6.52 -2.88
N ILE A 158 0.64 -6.51 -1.58
CA ILE A 158 1.44 -5.83 -0.58
C ILE A 158 1.67 -6.75 0.62
N ASN A 159 2.91 -6.81 1.08
CA ASN A 159 3.30 -7.43 2.34
C ASN A 159 3.84 -6.35 3.28
N ILE A 160 3.13 -6.11 4.38
CA ILE A 160 3.50 -5.16 5.42
C ILE A 160 4.06 -5.96 6.59
N TYR A 161 5.34 -5.74 6.90
CA TYR A 161 6.05 -6.50 7.93
C TYR A 161 6.81 -5.59 8.89
N GLU A 162 6.68 -5.83 10.20
CA GLU A 162 7.36 -5.06 11.26
C GLU A 162 7.19 -3.54 11.11
N SER A 163 6.04 -3.09 10.61
CA SER A 163 5.81 -1.71 10.17
C SER A 163 4.73 -1.02 10.98
N ARG A 164 4.71 0.31 10.92
CA ARG A 164 3.71 1.16 11.58
C ARG A 164 2.97 2.00 10.55
N ILE A 165 1.65 1.86 10.47
CA ILE A 165 0.82 2.55 9.49
C ILE A 165 -0.22 3.39 10.23
N TYR A 166 -0.26 4.69 9.94
CA TYR A 166 -1.16 5.62 10.59
C TYR A 166 -2.11 6.25 9.58
N GLY A 167 -3.39 6.27 9.96
CA GLY A 167 -4.41 7.08 9.34
C GLY A 167 -4.17 8.57 9.60
N SER A 168 -4.95 9.40 8.94
CA SER A 168 -4.87 10.85 9.08
C SER A 168 -6.18 11.48 8.63
N GLN A 169 -6.33 12.78 8.89
CA GLN A 169 -7.44 13.57 8.36
C GLN A 169 -7.45 13.70 6.83
N SER A 170 -6.32 13.44 6.16
CA SER A 170 -6.23 13.50 4.70
C SER A 170 -6.74 12.21 4.02
N ILE A 171 -7.03 11.16 4.80
CA ILE A 171 -7.67 9.92 4.33
C ILE A 171 -9.13 9.96 4.76
N SER A 172 -10.05 10.10 3.81
CA SER A 172 -11.48 10.24 4.13
C SER A 172 -12.24 8.92 4.27
N GLN A 173 -11.69 7.79 3.79
CA GLN A 173 -12.35 6.49 3.89
C GLN A 173 -11.50 5.43 4.60
N TYR A 174 -10.52 4.83 3.92
CA TYR A 174 -9.70 3.74 4.47
C TYR A 174 -8.22 3.94 4.15
N ILE A 175 -7.34 3.50 5.04
CA ILE A 175 -5.90 3.58 4.78
C ILE A 175 -5.54 2.75 3.55
N ILE A 176 -5.95 1.49 3.49
CA ILE A 176 -5.63 0.54 2.42
C ILE A 176 -6.91 0.20 1.65
N TYR A 177 -6.87 0.30 0.34
CA TYR A 177 -7.96 -0.09 -0.54
C TYR A 177 -7.48 -1.02 -1.65
N LEU A 178 -8.13 -2.18 -1.78
CA LEU A 178 -7.84 -3.19 -2.78
C LEU A 178 -9.01 -3.32 -3.75
N THR A 179 -8.74 -3.13 -5.04
CA THR A 179 -9.76 -3.15 -6.09
C THR A 179 -9.25 -3.78 -7.39
N LYS A 180 -10.14 -3.93 -8.37
CA LYS A 180 -9.82 -4.38 -9.73
C LYS A 180 -9.75 -3.22 -10.71
N LEU A 181 -9.17 -3.48 -11.87
CA LEU A 181 -9.36 -2.62 -13.03
C LEU A 181 -10.84 -2.55 -13.37
N ASP A 182 -11.36 -1.32 -13.52
CA ASP A 182 -12.73 -1.10 -13.94
C ASP A 182 -13.01 -1.80 -15.28
N LYS A 183 -14.19 -2.43 -15.34
CA LYS A 183 -14.68 -3.30 -16.40
C LYS A 183 -14.94 -2.54 -17.72
N ILE A 184 -13.88 -2.15 -18.45
CA ILE A 184 -14.00 -1.82 -19.87
C ILE A 184 -13.83 -3.06 -20.76
N GLU A 185 -13.26 -4.16 -20.27
CA GLU A 185 -13.20 -5.43 -21.01
C GLU A 185 -14.26 -6.43 -20.53
N LYS A 186 -15.53 -6.08 -20.73
CA LYS A 186 -16.67 -7.01 -20.54
C LYS A 186 -16.90 -7.97 -21.71
N ASN A 187 -15.94 -8.12 -22.64
CA ASN A 187 -16.12 -8.87 -23.88
C ASN A 187 -14.94 -9.79 -24.24
N ILE A 188 -14.35 -10.48 -23.27
CA ILE A 188 -13.52 -11.66 -23.59
C ILE A 188 -14.07 -12.86 -22.82
N ASN A 189 -14.91 -13.60 -23.54
CA ASN A 189 -15.33 -14.98 -23.34
C ASN A 189 -14.90 -15.65 -22.02
N ASN A 190 -15.90 -15.84 -21.15
CA ASN A 190 -15.91 -16.81 -20.07
C ASN A 190 -15.51 -18.19 -20.59
N ASN A 191 -14.22 -18.52 -20.49
CA ASN A 191 -13.77 -19.89 -20.30
C ASN A 191 -13.34 -20.04 -18.82
N ASN A 192 -14.07 -20.90 -18.13
CA ASN A 192 -14.22 -21.02 -16.68
C ASN A 192 -12.98 -21.44 -15.86
N ASN A 193 -11.73 -21.17 -16.27
CA ASN A 193 -10.54 -21.64 -15.54
C ASN A 193 -9.52 -20.56 -15.12
N ASN A 194 -9.68 -19.28 -15.47
CA ASN A 194 -8.69 -18.23 -15.18
C ASN A 194 -9.12 -17.21 -14.11
N LYS A 195 -10.14 -17.51 -13.30
CA LYS A 195 -10.67 -16.59 -12.28
C LYS A 195 -9.67 -16.21 -11.17
N TYR A 196 -8.52 -16.89 -11.11
CA TYR A 196 -7.54 -16.81 -10.01
C TYR A 196 -6.19 -16.16 -10.36
N ASN A 197 -5.94 -15.73 -11.60
CA ASN A 197 -4.60 -15.29 -11.99
C ASN A 197 -4.26 -13.83 -11.64
N ASN A 198 -5.25 -12.98 -11.33
CA ASN A 198 -5.04 -11.55 -11.07
C ASN A 198 -5.64 -11.12 -9.73
N LEU A 199 -5.33 -11.84 -8.66
CA LEU A 199 -5.87 -11.56 -7.33
C LEU A 199 -5.00 -10.57 -6.57
N ASN A 200 -5.65 -9.61 -5.93
CA ASN A 200 -5.03 -8.80 -4.91
C ASN A 200 -4.58 -9.70 -3.74
N LYS A 201 -3.42 -9.40 -3.16
CA LYS A 201 -2.93 -10.09 -1.94
C LYS A 201 -2.49 -9.07 -0.91
N LEU A 202 -3.03 -9.19 0.30
CA LEU A 202 -2.65 -8.37 1.44
C LEU A 202 -2.12 -9.27 2.55
N SER A 203 -0.83 -9.13 2.86
CA SER A 203 -0.22 -9.75 4.04
C SER A 203 0.21 -8.66 5.02
N ILE A 204 -0.19 -8.79 6.28
CA ILE A 204 0.22 -7.89 7.37
C ILE A 204 0.72 -8.75 8.52
N SER A 205 1.95 -8.52 8.98
CA SER A 205 2.50 -9.27 10.11
C SER A 205 3.39 -8.46 11.03
N ASN A 206 3.34 -8.75 12.33
CA ASN A 206 4.14 -8.09 13.37
C ASN A 206 4.05 -6.55 13.30
N SER A 207 2.90 -6.01 12.92
CA SER A 207 2.75 -4.60 12.55
C SER A 207 1.70 -3.89 13.40
N HIS A 208 1.73 -2.57 13.39
CA HIS A 208 0.76 -1.73 14.06
C HIS A 208 0.07 -0.83 13.05
N LEU A 209 -1.26 -0.93 12.96
CA LEU A 209 -2.08 -0.10 12.10
C LEU A 209 -3.12 0.62 12.95
N SER A 210 -3.14 1.95 12.85
CA SER A 210 -4.08 2.80 13.58
C SER A 210 -4.82 3.71 12.62
N GLY A 211 -6.15 3.75 12.69
CA GLY A 211 -6.95 4.73 11.95
C GLY A 211 -6.91 6.14 12.54
N GLU A 212 -6.26 6.34 13.70
CA GLU A 212 -6.16 7.62 14.43
C GLU A 212 -7.51 8.30 14.70
N PHE A 213 -8.59 7.51 14.77
CA PHE A 213 -9.98 7.94 14.80
C PHE A 213 -10.39 8.85 13.63
N LYS A 214 -9.72 8.72 12.48
CA LYS A 214 -9.97 9.50 11.27
C LYS A 214 -10.52 8.68 10.11
N CYS A 215 -10.04 7.44 9.94
CA CYS A 215 -10.41 6.59 8.83
C CYS A 215 -10.44 5.10 9.22
N GLY A 216 -11.03 4.29 8.36
CA GLY A 216 -10.97 2.84 8.45
C GLY A 216 -9.59 2.32 8.03
N ILE A 217 -9.30 1.04 8.27
CA ILE A 217 -7.99 0.48 7.96
C ILE A 217 -7.96 -0.16 6.57
N ILE A 218 -8.84 -1.13 6.30
CA ILE A 218 -8.80 -1.91 5.05
C ILE A 218 -10.19 -1.95 4.40
N LYS A 219 -10.26 -1.62 3.11
CA LYS A 219 -11.43 -1.86 2.25
C LYS A 219 -11.05 -2.72 1.05
N VAL A 220 -11.91 -3.68 0.70
CA VAL A 220 -11.68 -4.65 -0.37
C VAL A 220 -12.94 -4.85 -1.20
N ASP A 221 -12.91 -4.40 -2.45
CA ASP A 221 -14.03 -4.46 -3.40
C ASP A 221 -13.79 -5.51 -4.53
N ASP A 222 -12.78 -6.36 -4.36
CA ASP A 222 -12.43 -7.41 -5.32
C ASP A 222 -11.93 -8.69 -4.64
N TYR A 223 -11.88 -9.78 -5.40
CA TYR A 223 -11.37 -11.04 -4.88
C TYR A 223 -9.93 -10.89 -4.40
N SER A 224 -9.72 -11.10 -3.11
CA SER A 224 -8.41 -10.92 -2.48
C SER A 224 -8.09 -12.04 -1.49
N ASP A 225 -6.80 -12.32 -1.34
CA ASP A 225 -6.27 -13.15 -0.24
C ASP A 225 -5.70 -12.23 0.83
N ILE A 226 -6.29 -12.27 2.03
CA ILE A 226 -5.97 -11.37 3.14
C ILE A 226 -5.49 -12.21 4.32
N ASN A 227 -4.23 -12.01 4.70
CA ASN A 227 -3.59 -12.66 5.83
C ASN A 227 -3.05 -11.61 6.82
N ILE A 228 -3.57 -11.59 8.05
CA ILE A 228 -3.15 -10.63 9.08
C ILE A 228 -2.74 -11.39 10.34
N GLN A 229 -1.50 -11.23 10.79
CA GLN A 229 -0.93 -12.01 11.88
C GLN A 229 -0.20 -11.15 12.91
N PHE A 230 -0.35 -11.48 14.19
CA PHE A 230 0.46 -10.92 15.27
C PHE A 230 0.56 -9.38 15.25
N SER A 231 -0.54 -8.71 14.90
CA SER A 231 -0.57 -7.27 14.63
C SER A 231 -1.63 -6.56 15.47
N GLU A 232 -1.47 -5.25 15.63
CA GLU A 232 -2.47 -4.39 16.25
C GLU A 232 -3.24 -3.61 15.18
N LEU A 233 -4.58 -3.64 15.27
CA LEU A 233 -5.52 -2.94 14.39
C LEU A 233 -6.44 -2.09 15.26
N ILE A 234 -6.14 -0.80 15.40
CA ILE A 234 -6.72 0.02 16.46
C ILE A 234 -7.25 1.36 15.98
N ASN A 235 -8.11 1.98 16.81
CA ASN A 235 -8.55 3.36 16.65
C ASN A 235 -9.11 3.67 15.25
N ALA A 236 -9.71 2.68 14.59
CA ALA A 236 -10.27 2.86 13.26
C ALA A 236 -11.64 3.53 13.33
N VAL A 237 -11.93 4.45 12.42
CA VAL A 237 -13.26 5.07 12.28
C VAL A 237 -13.69 4.99 10.83
N ALA A 238 -14.72 4.19 10.54
CA ALA A 238 -15.36 4.19 9.23
C ALA A 238 -16.73 4.86 9.30
N TYR A 239 -16.94 5.85 8.45
CA TYR A 239 -18.28 6.42 8.21
C TYR A 239 -19.22 5.46 7.47
N GLU A 240 -18.67 4.35 6.97
CA GLU A 240 -19.41 3.28 6.30
C GLU A 240 -19.51 2.03 7.21
N ASN A 241 -19.29 0.85 6.64
CA ASN A 241 -19.32 -0.44 7.33
C ASN A 241 -17.91 -0.91 7.70
N GLY A 242 -17.74 -1.65 8.79
CA GLY A 242 -16.51 -2.41 9.07
C GLY A 242 -15.25 -1.55 9.13
N SER A 243 -14.99 -0.95 10.28
CA SER A 243 -13.89 0.02 10.46
C SER A 243 -12.48 -0.54 10.30
N VAL A 244 -12.25 -1.80 10.68
CA VAL A 244 -10.95 -2.46 10.50
C VAL A 244 -10.87 -3.11 9.14
N LEU A 245 -11.89 -3.87 8.77
CA LEU A 245 -11.95 -4.57 7.50
C LEU A 245 -13.38 -4.57 6.96
N ASN A 246 -13.53 -3.95 5.80
CA ASN A 246 -14.71 -4.00 4.96
C ASN A 246 -14.34 -4.75 3.68
N ALA A 247 -14.80 -6.00 3.53
CA ALA A 247 -14.31 -6.87 2.47
C ALA A 247 -15.41 -7.66 1.77
N MET A 248 -15.28 -7.76 0.45
CA MET A 248 -16.13 -8.59 -0.40
C MET A 248 -15.32 -9.68 -1.11
N TYR A 249 -15.95 -10.82 -1.38
CA TYR A 249 -15.41 -11.88 -2.26
C TYR A 249 -14.00 -12.39 -1.92
N SER A 250 -13.58 -12.36 -0.65
CA SER A 250 -12.19 -12.61 -0.26
C SER A 250 -12.01 -13.88 0.55
N LYS A 251 -10.75 -14.34 0.64
CA LYS A 251 -10.27 -15.30 1.64
C LYS A 251 -9.56 -14.53 2.73
N ILE A 252 -10.02 -14.67 3.97
CA ILE A 252 -9.56 -13.84 5.08
C ILE A 252 -9.11 -14.73 6.23
N TYR A 253 -7.84 -14.57 6.63
CA TYR A 253 -7.26 -15.22 7.80
C TYR A 253 -6.64 -14.17 8.74
N ILE A 254 -7.10 -14.12 9.98
CA ILE A 254 -6.61 -13.22 11.03
C ILE A 254 -6.18 -14.04 12.25
N ASN A 255 -4.94 -13.91 12.70
CA ASN A 255 -4.43 -14.71 13.81
C ASN A 255 -3.53 -13.94 14.79
N GLY A 256 -3.78 -14.09 16.09
CA GLY A 256 -2.89 -13.53 17.12
C GLY A 256 -2.92 -12.00 17.20
N CYS A 257 -4.00 -11.35 16.77
CA CYS A 257 -4.06 -9.89 16.64
C CYS A 257 -4.79 -9.22 17.80
N GLY A 258 -4.39 -7.98 18.11
CA GLY A 258 -5.12 -7.08 19.00
C GLY A 258 -5.98 -6.11 18.20
N ILE A 259 -7.30 -6.13 18.42
CA ILE A 259 -8.26 -5.32 17.67
C ILE A 259 -9.08 -4.50 18.67
N ARG A 260 -8.82 -3.19 18.74
CA ARG A 260 -9.40 -2.36 19.81
C ARG A 260 -9.79 -0.95 19.39
N ASN A 261 -10.83 -0.42 20.03
CA ASN A 261 -11.28 0.97 19.91
C ASN A 261 -11.69 1.35 18.48
N ASN A 262 -12.40 0.46 17.79
CA ASN A 262 -12.75 0.65 16.39
C ASN A 262 -14.26 0.95 16.23
N VAL A 263 -14.62 1.91 15.39
CA VAL A 263 -15.98 2.42 15.27
C VAL A 263 -16.42 2.45 13.80
N ALA A 264 -17.53 1.79 13.49
CA ALA A 264 -18.21 1.94 12.20
C ALA A 264 -19.57 2.63 12.40
N TYR A 265 -19.93 3.56 11.52
CA TYR A 265 -21.16 4.35 11.64
C TYR A 265 -22.40 3.69 11.04
N ILE A 266 -22.25 2.79 10.06
CA ILE A 266 -23.39 2.12 9.42
C ILE A 266 -23.60 0.71 9.96
N SER A 267 -22.58 -0.15 9.90
CA SER A 267 -22.69 -1.53 10.37
C SER A 267 -21.34 -2.25 10.53
N GLY A 268 -21.35 -3.45 11.11
CA GLY A 268 -20.19 -4.35 11.17
C GLY A 268 -19.16 -4.08 12.28
N GLY A 269 -19.17 -2.90 12.92
CA GLY A 269 -18.19 -2.58 13.96
C GLY A 269 -16.76 -2.66 13.42
N SER A 270 -15.97 -3.65 13.84
CA SER A 270 -14.64 -3.90 13.25
C SER A 270 -14.70 -4.52 11.86
N PHE A 271 -15.68 -5.40 11.59
CA PHE A 271 -15.68 -6.27 10.42
C PHE A 271 -17.01 -6.19 9.67
N TYR A 272 -16.94 -5.96 8.37
CA TYR A 272 -18.09 -6.09 7.49
C TYR A 272 -17.72 -6.93 6.27
N LEU A 273 -18.39 -8.08 6.13
CA LEU A 273 -17.99 -9.14 5.21
C LEU A 273 -19.18 -9.53 4.32
N ILE A 274 -19.02 -9.40 3.00
CA ILE A 274 -20.05 -9.78 2.00
C ILE A 274 -19.50 -10.86 1.06
N ASP A 275 -20.24 -11.96 0.89
CA ASP A 275 -19.95 -13.01 -0.11
C ASP A 275 -18.49 -13.51 -0.12
N ASN A 276 -17.86 -13.57 1.06
CA ASN A 276 -16.48 -14.01 1.21
C ASN A 276 -16.39 -15.54 1.12
N GLU A 277 -15.36 -16.06 0.45
CA GLU A 277 -15.16 -17.51 0.31
C GLU A 277 -14.81 -18.17 1.64
N SER A 278 -14.02 -17.47 2.47
CA SER A 278 -13.70 -17.95 3.81
C SER A 278 -13.32 -16.79 4.72
N PHE A 279 -13.69 -16.92 6.00
CA PHE A 279 -13.26 -16.03 7.06
C PHE A 279 -12.89 -16.85 8.29
N LYS A 280 -11.65 -16.70 8.77
CA LYS A 280 -11.15 -17.37 9.96
C LYS A 280 -10.40 -16.38 10.85
N ILE A 281 -10.84 -16.26 12.10
CA ILE A 281 -10.18 -15.48 13.14
C ILE A 281 -9.79 -16.40 14.31
N THR A 282 -8.53 -16.39 14.72
CA THR A 282 -8.01 -17.25 15.81
C THR A 282 -7.08 -16.51 16.74
N ASN A 283 -7.13 -16.80 18.04
CA ASN A 283 -6.20 -16.23 19.04
C ASN A 283 -6.16 -14.69 19.05
N CYS A 284 -7.25 -14.02 18.66
CA CYS A 284 -7.33 -12.57 18.63
C CYS A 284 -8.04 -12.02 19.87
N HIS A 285 -7.64 -10.83 20.29
CA HIS A 285 -8.31 -10.08 21.36
C HIS A 285 -9.06 -8.89 20.75
N VAL A 286 -10.39 -8.97 20.72
CA VAL A 286 -11.26 -7.94 20.14
C VAL A 286 -12.03 -7.23 21.25
N THR A 287 -11.84 -5.91 21.41
CA THR A 287 -12.46 -5.12 22.49
C THR A 287 -12.86 -3.73 22.03
N ASN A 288 -13.82 -3.10 22.73
CA ASN A 288 -14.24 -1.71 22.50
C ASN A 288 -14.47 -1.38 21.01
N SER A 289 -15.10 -2.30 20.28
CA SER A 289 -15.37 -2.10 18.86
C SER A 289 -16.88 -2.05 18.62
N THR A 290 -17.37 -0.94 18.09
CA THR A 290 -18.79 -0.60 18.04
C THR A 290 -19.22 -0.33 16.61
N GLY A 291 -20.34 -0.93 16.20
CA GLY A 291 -21.09 -0.48 15.02
C GLY A 291 -22.27 0.35 15.50
N TYR A 292 -22.36 1.61 15.09
CA TYR A 292 -23.65 2.29 15.10
C TYR A 292 -24.44 1.70 13.94
N LEU A 293 -25.65 1.23 14.21
CA LEU A 293 -26.66 1.18 13.17
C LEU A 293 -27.25 2.59 13.20
N ASP A 294 -27.31 3.28 12.07
CA ASP A 294 -28.10 4.51 11.91
C ASP A 294 -29.60 4.14 12.09
N VAL A 295 -30.00 3.82 13.32
CA VAL A 295 -31.38 3.99 13.79
C VAL A 295 -31.52 5.48 14.10
N ILE A 296 -31.39 6.29 13.06
CA ILE A 296 -31.63 7.72 13.10
C ILE A 296 -33.06 7.92 13.61
N PHE A 297 -33.20 8.50 14.80
CA PHE A 297 -34.27 9.42 15.20
C PHE A 297 -35.74 9.00 15.06
N ILE A 298 -36.09 7.82 14.55
CA ILE A 298 -37.48 7.36 14.46
C ILE A 298 -38.02 7.10 15.86
N TYR A 299 -37.21 6.57 16.79
CA TYR A 299 -37.66 6.43 18.17
C TYR A 299 -37.87 7.78 18.85
N LEU A 300 -37.03 8.80 18.60
CA LEU A 300 -37.23 10.12 19.21
C LEU A 300 -38.43 10.86 18.58
N PHE A 301 -38.61 10.75 17.25
CA PHE A 301 -39.73 11.37 16.55
C PHE A 301 -41.06 10.65 16.84
N ILE A 302 -41.09 9.32 16.92
CA ILE A 302 -42.28 8.55 17.36
C ILE A 302 -42.58 8.81 18.84
N TYR A 303 -41.57 8.93 19.71
CA TYR A 303 -41.78 9.27 21.12
C TYR A 303 -42.29 10.71 21.30
N LEU A 304 -41.79 11.67 20.51
CA LEU A 304 -42.31 13.03 20.45
C LEU A 304 -43.73 13.10 19.85
N LEU A 305 -44.03 12.30 18.81
CA LEU A 305 -45.39 12.21 18.24
C LEU A 305 -46.37 11.58 19.22
N LEU A 306 -45.96 10.53 19.94
CA LEU A 306 -46.78 9.87 20.97
C LEU A 306 -46.99 10.76 22.20
N LEU A 307 -46.04 11.62 22.55
CA LEU A 307 -46.24 12.66 23.56
C LEU A 307 -47.19 13.76 23.06
N TYR A 308 -47.10 14.17 21.80
CA TYR A 308 -48.00 15.20 21.24
C TYR A 308 -49.46 14.72 21.06
N CYS A 309 -49.66 13.44 20.75
CA CYS A 309 -51.00 12.84 20.62
C CYS A 309 -51.65 12.49 21.97
N ASN A 310 -50.93 12.50 23.09
CA ASN A 310 -51.50 12.28 24.44
C ASN A 310 -51.86 13.60 25.17
N TYR A 311 -51.62 14.75 24.53
CA TYR A 311 -51.86 16.09 25.13
C TYR A 311 -52.85 16.96 24.35
N ASN A 312 -53.62 16.40 23.41
CA ASN A 312 -54.81 17.02 22.78
C ASN A 312 -55.97 16.03 22.84
#